data_AF-A0A7J4VMI8-F1
#
_entry.id   AF-A0A7J4VMI8-F1
#
_cell.length_a   1.000
_cell.length_b   1.000
_cell.length_c   1.000
_cell.angle_alpha   90.00
_cell.angle_beta   90.00
_cell.angle_gamma   90.00
#
_symmetry.space_group_name_H-M   'P 1'
#
loop_
_entity.id
_entity.type
_entity.pdbx_description
1 polymer ?
#
loop_
_entity_poly.entity_id
_entity_poly.type
_entity_poly.pdbx_seq_one_letter_code
_entity_poly.pdbx_strand_id
1 'polypeptide(L)'
;MKQWNDEVLLQTVSRLTPVSLAERQAILAGPSAAEHHRGHFDRLKVSREIEVGGTPQSRHIEGPARIVFWNVERLRHVDAITSTLRQLDADVTLLCEVDRGMARTQNRDGIVELADSLGEGYLYAVEFVELGLGDRNEQVVHAGEVNADSFHGAALLSAATMATPFLIRLDARGDWFDGAHGEGRVGGTIALGAKIAISGQHVTMVSVHLESHCDPDLRGQEMARMARGEREGRLNRPGRRSRWRAGRFRRLPKSWENADGHSEAQAVRQRGFSLDTRR
;
A
#
# COMPACT_ATOMS: atom_id res chain seq x y z
N MET A 1 13.40 24.14 2.12
CA MET A 1 13.75 23.18 1.05
C MET A 1 12.55 22.27 0.86
N LYS A 2 12.16 21.96 -0.38
CA LYS A 2 10.99 21.12 -0.65
C LYS A 2 11.26 19.68 -0.19
N GLN A 3 10.41 19.11 0.66
CA GLN A 3 10.50 17.72 1.06
C GLN A 3 9.95 16.82 -0.06
N TRP A 4 10.47 15.59 -0.15
CA TRP A 4 10.07 14.65 -1.20
C TRP A 4 8.63 14.14 -1.03
N ASN A 5 8.06 14.32 0.17
CA ASN A 5 6.67 14.02 0.49
C ASN A 5 5.73 15.22 0.32
N ASP A 6 6.16 16.37 -0.19
CA ASP A 6 5.29 17.56 -0.33
C ASP A 6 4.27 17.44 -1.47
N GLU A 7 4.51 16.57 -2.46
CA GLU A 7 3.69 16.49 -3.67
C GLU A 7 2.72 15.32 -3.68
N VAL A 8 1.61 15.48 -4.41
CA VAL A 8 0.74 14.39 -4.80
C VAL A 8 1.26 13.82 -6.11
N LEU A 9 1.58 12.53 -6.11
CA LEU A 9 2.15 11.83 -7.24
C LEU A 9 1.03 11.20 -8.07
N LEU A 10 1.08 11.40 -9.38
CA LEU A 10 0.03 10.99 -10.33
C LEU A 10 0.57 10.11 -11.46
N GLN A 11 1.86 9.76 -11.41
CA GLN A 11 2.51 8.98 -12.46
C GLN A 11 2.03 7.53 -12.39
N THR A 12 1.27 7.12 -13.40
CA THR A 12 0.82 5.74 -13.56
C THR A 12 1.68 5.00 -14.58
N VAL A 13 1.94 3.73 -14.33
CA VAL A 13 2.68 2.81 -15.21
C VAL A 13 1.93 1.49 -15.33
N SER A 14 2.13 0.74 -16.42
CA SER A 14 1.57 -0.62 -16.55
C SER A 14 2.39 -1.66 -15.79
N ARG A 15 3.64 -1.34 -15.45
CA ARG A 15 4.53 -2.13 -14.60
C ARG A 15 5.48 -1.18 -13.88
N LEU A 16 5.69 -1.40 -12.58
CA LEU A 16 6.67 -0.67 -11.81
C LEU A 16 8.09 -0.82 -12.37
N THR A 17 8.87 0.25 -12.30
CA THR A 17 10.30 0.21 -12.61
C THR A 17 11.00 -0.75 -11.64
N PRO A 18 11.68 -1.80 -12.13
CA PRO A 18 12.41 -2.73 -11.26
C PRO A 18 13.59 -2.03 -10.61
N VAL A 19 13.93 -2.44 -9.39
CA VAL A 19 15.19 -2.09 -8.73
C VAL A 19 16.08 -3.32 -8.80
N SER A 20 17.24 -3.24 -9.44
CA SER A 20 18.07 -4.44 -9.64
C SER A 20 18.63 -4.96 -8.32
N LEU A 21 18.93 -6.27 -8.25
CA LEU A 21 19.61 -6.86 -7.09
C LEU A 21 20.93 -6.15 -6.79
N ALA A 22 21.72 -5.86 -7.82
CA ALA A 22 23.00 -5.16 -7.68
C ALA A 22 22.83 -3.76 -7.10
N GLU A 23 21.80 -3.03 -7.50
CA GLU A 23 21.48 -1.72 -6.93
C GLU A 23 21.08 -1.85 -5.45
N ARG A 24 20.18 -2.79 -5.10
CA ARG A 24 19.79 -3.03 -3.69
C ARG A 24 20.99 -3.41 -2.81
N GLN A 25 21.86 -4.28 -3.30
CA GLN A 25 23.09 -4.69 -2.60
C GLN A 25 24.07 -3.52 -2.43
N ALA A 26 24.20 -2.66 -3.44
CA ALA A 26 25.03 -1.46 -3.34
C ALA A 26 24.49 -0.46 -2.32
N ILE A 27 23.16 -0.32 -2.20
CA ILE A 27 22.53 0.49 -1.15
C ILE A 27 22.81 -0.13 0.22
N LEU A 28 22.57 -1.43 0.38
CA LEU A 28 22.76 -2.15 1.65
C LEU A 28 24.20 -2.12 2.15
N ALA A 29 25.18 -2.20 1.24
CA ALA A 29 26.60 -2.14 1.58
C ALA A 29 27.12 -0.70 1.82
N GLY A 30 26.31 0.32 1.49
CA GLY A 30 26.65 1.73 1.63
C GLY A 30 26.40 2.28 3.05
N PRO A 31 26.58 3.60 3.24
CA PRO A 31 26.25 4.26 4.48
C PRO A 31 24.75 4.11 4.81
N SER A 32 24.45 3.63 6.02
CA SER A 32 23.09 3.31 6.45
C SER A 32 22.43 4.42 7.29
N ALA A 33 23.13 5.54 7.52
CA ALA A 33 22.56 6.67 8.27
C ALA A 33 21.35 7.28 7.53
N ALA A 34 20.30 7.61 8.28
CA ALA A 34 19.02 8.13 7.74
C ALA A 34 19.18 9.33 6.78
N GLU A 35 20.23 10.15 6.94
CA GLU A 35 20.54 11.26 6.03
C GLU A 35 20.81 10.83 4.58
N HIS A 36 21.29 9.61 4.36
CA HIS A 36 21.56 9.06 3.02
C HIS A 36 20.31 8.51 2.36
N HIS A 37 19.26 8.17 3.13
CA HIS A 37 18.00 7.61 2.65
C HIS A 37 17.40 8.46 1.52
N ARG A 38 17.30 9.78 1.72
CA ARG A 38 16.70 10.70 0.75
C ARG A 38 17.38 10.59 -0.62
N GLY A 39 18.70 10.47 -0.63
CA GLY A 39 19.48 10.34 -1.87
C GLY A 39 19.17 9.04 -2.61
N HIS A 40 18.90 7.95 -1.88
CA HIS A 40 18.46 6.68 -2.48
C HIS A 40 17.01 6.77 -2.95
N PHE A 41 16.11 7.28 -2.11
CA PHE A 41 14.71 7.50 -2.45
C PHE A 41 14.54 8.30 -3.75
N ASP A 42 15.28 9.40 -3.92
CA ASP A 42 15.19 10.25 -5.11
C ASP A 42 15.68 9.54 -6.39
N ARG A 43 16.53 8.52 -6.27
CA ARG A 43 17.03 7.72 -7.41
C ARG A 43 16.08 6.60 -7.82
N LEU A 44 15.35 6.02 -6.86
CA LEU A 44 14.44 4.90 -7.11
C LEU A 44 13.12 5.39 -7.72
N LYS A 45 12.99 5.27 -9.06
CA LYS A 45 11.77 5.69 -9.79
C LYS A 45 10.49 5.06 -9.24
N VAL A 46 10.57 3.80 -8.84
CA VAL A 46 9.45 3.03 -8.27
C VAL A 46 8.80 3.72 -7.09
N SER A 47 9.56 4.51 -6.32
CA SER A 47 9.06 5.26 -5.18
C SER A 47 8.10 6.40 -5.57
N ARG A 48 7.92 6.68 -6.87
CA ARG A 48 7.02 7.72 -7.37
C ARG A 48 5.97 7.21 -8.35
N GLU A 49 5.91 5.91 -8.56
CA GLU A 49 5.04 5.27 -9.54
C GLU A 49 3.81 4.62 -8.89
N ILE A 50 2.72 4.58 -9.66
CA ILE A 50 1.51 3.82 -9.36
C ILE A 50 1.35 2.81 -10.49
N GLU A 51 1.42 1.52 -10.18
CA GLU A 51 1.07 0.51 -11.15
C GLU A 51 -0.45 0.44 -11.31
N VAL A 52 -0.91 0.34 -12.55
CA VAL A 52 -2.30 0.12 -12.90
C VAL A 52 -2.37 -1.13 -13.76
N GLY A 53 -3.15 -2.12 -13.33
CA GLY A 53 -3.29 -3.39 -14.03
C GLY A 53 -4.64 -4.05 -13.80
N GLY A 54 -4.77 -5.28 -14.31
CA GLY A 54 -6.03 -6.01 -14.33
C GLY A 54 -7.06 -5.43 -15.30
N THR A 55 -8.27 -5.98 -15.30
CA THR A 55 -9.36 -5.54 -16.18
C THR A 55 -10.60 -5.24 -15.36
N PRO A 56 -10.95 -3.95 -15.13
CA PRO A 56 -12.20 -3.60 -14.49
C PRO A 56 -13.38 -4.08 -15.34
N GLN A 57 -14.34 -4.74 -14.71
CA GLN A 57 -15.53 -5.32 -15.35
C GLN A 57 -16.70 -4.35 -15.40
N SER A 58 -16.65 -3.26 -14.62
CA SER A 58 -17.68 -2.24 -14.59
C SER A 58 -17.10 -0.83 -14.59
N ARG A 59 -17.94 0.15 -14.96
CA ARG A 59 -17.58 1.58 -14.89
C ARG A 59 -17.88 2.21 -13.54
N HIS A 60 -18.75 1.58 -12.74
CA HIS A 60 -19.30 2.12 -11.50
C HIS A 60 -19.90 1.00 -10.65
N ILE A 61 -20.18 1.30 -9.39
CA ILE A 61 -20.91 0.45 -8.45
C ILE A 61 -22.33 1.02 -8.31
N GLU A 62 -23.34 0.17 -8.47
CA GLU A 62 -24.74 0.53 -8.25
C GLU A 62 -25.18 0.22 -6.82
N GLY A 63 -25.98 1.09 -6.22
CA GLY A 63 -26.43 0.93 -4.85
C GLY A 63 -25.34 1.11 -3.78
N PRO A 64 -25.54 0.56 -2.57
CA PRO A 64 -24.58 0.64 -1.47
C PRO A 64 -23.32 -0.18 -1.76
N ALA A 65 -22.14 0.44 -1.68
CA ALA A 65 -20.86 -0.25 -1.87
C ALA A 65 -20.35 -0.93 -0.58
N ARG A 66 -19.82 -2.14 -0.74
CA ARG A 66 -19.13 -2.95 0.27
C ARG A 66 -17.63 -2.73 0.17
N ILE A 67 -17.05 -2.16 1.21
CA ILE A 67 -15.64 -1.76 1.22
C ILE A 67 -14.91 -2.58 2.28
N VAL A 68 -13.86 -3.28 1.86
CA VAL A 68 -12.96 -4.02 2.76
C VAL A 68 -11.66 -3.24 2.89
N PHE A 69 -11.20 -3.06 4.12
CA PHE A 69 -9.84 -2.63 4.42
C PHE A 69 -9.14 -3.76 5.17
N TRP A 70 -7.97 -4.16 4.71
CA TRP A 70 -7.24 -5.29 5.27
C TRP A 70 -5.72 -5.06 5.21
N ASN A 71 -5.08 -5.03 6.37
CA ASN A 71 -3.65 -5.33 6.47
C ASN A 71 -3.45 -6.83 6.26
N VAL A 72 -2.92 -7.21 5.09
CA VAL A 72 -2.82 -8.60 4.65
C VAL A 72 -1.52 -9.28 5.07
N GLU A 73 -0.73 -8.63 5.93
CA GLU A 73 0.49 -9.18 6.52
C GLU A 73 1.34 -9.92 5.48
N ARG A 74 1.79 -9.16 4.47
CA ARG A 74 2.66 -9.60 3.36
C ARG A 74 1.96 -10.37 2.23
N LEU A 75 0.63 -10.55 2.28
CA LEU A 75 -0.14 -11.26 1.23
C LEU A 75 0.35 -12.71 1.00
N ARG A 76 0.75 -13.42 2.07
CA ARG A 76 1.34 -14.77 1.97
C ARG A 76 0.38 -15.86 1.47
N HIS A 77 -0.93 -15.68 1.67
CA HIS A 77 -1.94 -16.71 1.44
C HIS A 77 -3.00 -16.27 0.41
N VAL A 78 -2.56 -16.00 -0.83
CA VAL A 78 -3.39 -15.43 -1.92
C VAL A 78 -4.72 -16.19 -2.09
N ASP A 79 -4.72 -17.53 -2.12
CA ASP A 79 -5.94 -18.32 -2.33
C ASP A 79 -6.95 -18.15 -1.18
N ALA A 80 -6.47 -18.16 0.06
CA ALA A 80 -7.30 -18.01 1.24
C ALA A 80 -7.89 -16.59 1.32
N ILE A 81 -7.06 -15.58 1.05
CA ILE A 81 -7.46 -14.18 0.99
C ILE A 81 -8.50 -13.97 -0.11
N THR A 82 -8.30 -14.55 -1.29
CA THR A 82 -9.26 -14.53 -2.41
C THR A 82 -10.60 -15.13 -1.99
N SER A 83 -10.59 -16.31 -1.35
CA SER A 83 -11.80 -16.97 -0.86
C SER A 83 -12.55 -16.09 0.15
N THR A 84 -11.85 -15.48 1.10
CA THR A 84 -12.45 -14.54 2.06
C THR A 84 -13.04 -13.32 1.37
N LEU A 85 -12.33 -12.69 0.43
CA LEU A 85 -12.83 -11.51 -0.29
C LEU A 85 -14.07 -11.82 -1.13
N ARG A 86 -14.13 -12.99 -1.78
CA ARG A 86 -15.33 -13.46 -2.48
C ARG A 86 -16.52 -13.68 -1.55
N GLN A 87 -16.30 -14.30 -0.38
CA GLN A 87 -17.37 -14.48 0.61
C GLN A 87 -17.88 -13.15 1.19
N LEU A 88 -16.98 -12.17 1.30
CA LEU A 88 -17.32 -10.82 1.72
C LEU A 88 -17.99 -10.02 0.60
N ASP A 89 -18.00 -10.49 -0.65
CA ASP A 89 -18.61 -9.81 -1.80
C ASP A 89 -18.18 -8.34 -1.83
N ALA A 90 -16.87 -8.10 -1.81
CA ALA A 90 -16.31 -6.75 -1.71
C ALA A 90 -16.39 -6.05 -3.07
N ASP A 91 -16.91 -4.82 -3.11
CA ASP A 91 -16.88 -3.98 -4.32
C ASP A 91 -15.55 -3.23 -4.45
N VAL A 92 -14.93 -2.91 -3.31
CA VAL A 92 -13.64 -2.22 -3.22
C VAL A 92 -12.81 -2.81 -2.09
N THR A 93 -11.59 -3.22 -2.42
CA THR A 93 -10.63 -3.77 -1.47
C THR A 93 -9.44 -2.84 -1.31
N LEU A 94 -9.19 -2.40 -0.07
CA LEU A 94 -8.06 -1.55 0.32
C LEU A 94 -7.06 -2.40 1.10
N LEU A 95 -5.89 -2.65 0.52
CA LEU A 95 -4.86 -3.48 1.13
C LEU A 95 -3.65 -2.64 1.56
N CYS A 96 -3.08 -3.01 2.70
CA CYS A 96 -1.74 -2.57 3.11
C CYS A 96 -0.90 -3.77 3.54
N GLU A 97 0.41 -3.55 3.68
CA GLU A 97 1.41 -4.59 3.87
C GLU A 97 1.37 -5.67 2.78
N VAL A 98 1.44 -5.22 1.54
CA VAL A 98 1.39 -6.07 0.35
C VAL A 98 2.79 -6.23 -0.21
N ASP A 99 3.31 -7.46 -0.13
CA ASP A 99 4.57 -7.79 -0.77
C ASP A 99 4.39 -8.16 -2.24
N ARG A 100 5.43 -7.90 -3.03
CA ARG A 100 5.61 -8.44 -4.37
C ARG A 100 7.07 -8.84 -4.57
N GLY A 101 7.26 -10.06 -5.09
CA GLY A 101 8.58 -10.58 -5.43
C GLY A 101 9.53 -10.65 -4.23
N MET A 102 9.03 -11.08 -3.07
CA MET A 102 9.82 -11.36 -1.87
C MET A 102 10.01 -12.88 -1.71
N ALA A 103 11.16 -13.33 -1.20
CA ALA A 103 11.43 -14.75 -0.93
C ALA A 103 10.36 -15.38 -0.01
N ARG A 104 9.98 -14.66 1.04
CA ARG A 104 8.90 -14.99 1.99
C ARG A 104 7.49 -15.12 1.37
N THR A 105 7.32 -14.67 0.12
CA THR A 105 6.11 -14.87 -0.68
C THR A 105 6.40 -15.68 -1.95
N GLN A 106 7.43 -16.54 -1.90
CA GLN A 106 7.84 -17.40 -3.00
C GLN A 106 8.20 -16.62 -4.28
N ASN A 107 8.61 -15.37 -4.14
CA ASN A 107 8.87 -14.43 -5.23
C ASN A 107 7.70 -14.22 -6.20
N ARG A 108 6.46 -14.42 -5.72
CA ARG A 108 5.25 -14.28 -6.52
C ARG A 108 4.79 -12.83 -6.66
N ASP A 109 3.98 -12.62 -7.69
CA ASP A 109 3.22 -11.40 -7.87
C ASP A 109 1.79 -11.60 -7.37
N GLY A 110 1.65 -11.69 -6.04
CA GLY A 110 0.38 -12.00 -5.40
C GLY A 110 -0.74 -10.99 -5.72
N ILE A 111 -0.41 -9.75 -6.09
CA ILE A 111 -1.42 -8.75 -6.47
C ILE A 111 -2.03 -9.02 -7.84
N VAL A 112 -1.21 -9.39 -8.83
CA VAL A 112 -1.74 -9.79 -10.14
C VAL A 112 -2.58 -11.05 -9.99
N GLU A 113 -2.07 -12.05 -9.27
CA GLU A 113 -2.80 -13.30 -9.03
C GLU A 113 -4.13 -13.09 -8.30
N LEU A 114 -4.15 -12.21 -7.28
CA LEU A 114 -5.36 -11.84 -6.55
C LEU A 114 -6.36 -11.11 -7.45
N ALA A 115 -5.89 -10.11 -8.21
CA ALA A 115 -6.74 -9.34 -9.11
C ALA A 115 -7.34 -10.21 -10.22
N ASP A 116 -6.54 -11.07 -10.84
CA ASP A 116 -7.00 -12.02 -11.86
C ASP A 116 -8.02 -13.01 -11.29
N SER A 117 -7.77 -13.52 -10.07
CA SER A 117 -8.70 -14.44 -9.41
C SER A 117 -10.03 -13.76 -9.06
N LEU A 118 -10.01 -12.49 -8.65
CA LEU A 118 -11.24 -11.74 -8.35
C LEU A 118 -11.92 -11.17 -9.61
N GLY A 119 -11.22 -11.14 -10.75
CA GLY A 119 -11.69 -10.47 -11.96
C GLY A 119 -11.72 -8.95 -11.82
N GLU A 120 -10.76 -8.38 -11.09
CA GLU A 120 -10.74 -6.96 -10.73
C GLU A 120 -9.59 -6.20 -11.43
N GLY A 121 -9.75 -4.87 -11.52
CA GLY A 121 -8.61 -3.98 -11.75
C GLY A 121 -7.87 -3.72 -10.43
N TYR A 122 -6.57 -3.42 -10.50
CA TYR A 122 -5.78 -3.05 -9.33
C TYR A 122 -4.94 -1.80 -9.54
N LEU A 123 -4.66 -1.14 -8.42
CA LEU A 123 -3.60 -0.16 -8.23
C LEU A 123 -2.59 -0.72 -7.24
N TYR A 124 -1.31 -0.55 -7.50
CA TYR A 124 -0.25 -0.92 -6.55
C TYR A 124 0.82 0.19 -6.47
N ALA A 125 1.27 0.50 -5.26
CA ALA A 125 2.35 1.44 -5.04
C ALA A 125 3.28 0.94 -3.94
N VAL A 126 4.58 1.14 -4.16
CA VAL A 126 5.62 0.70 -3.23
C VAL A 126 5.70 1.67 -2.06
N GLU A 127 5.49 1.17 -0.85
CA GLU A 127 5.75 1.90 0.38
C GLU A 127 7.24 1.87 0.68
N PHE A 128 7.83 0.68 0.63
CA PHE A 128 9.24 0.39 0.86
C PHE A 128 9.83 -0.56 -0.17
N VAL A 129 11.06 -0.27 -0.60
CA VAL A 129 11.95 -1.24 -1.22
C VAL A 129 12.76 -1.91 -0.11
N GLU A 130 12.57 -3.21 0.04
CA GLU A 130 13.24 -4.05 1.02
C GLU A 130 14.68 -4.33 0.56
N LEU A 131 15.66 -4.00 1.41
CA LEU A 131 17.08 -4.24 1.13
C LEU A 131 17.52 -5.65 1.55
N GLY A 132 16.80 -6.26 2.50
CA GLY A 132 17.02 -7.62 2.98
C GLY A 132 15.84 -8.56 2.70
N LEU A 133 15.89 -9.76 3.27
CA LEU A 133 14.85 -10.80 3.12
C LEU A 133 13.63 -10.57 4.00
N GLY A 134 13.67 -9.54 4.86
CA GLY A 134 12.63 -9.21 5.81
C GLY A 134 13.15 -9.15 7.23
N ASP A 135 12.30 -9.53 8.18
CA ASP A 135 12.65 -9.50 9.60
C ASP A 135 13.70 -10.55 9.96
N ARG A 136 14.17 -10.55 11.21
CA ARG A 136 15.23 -11.45 11.67
C ARG A 136 14.88 -12.94 11.49
N ASN A 137 13.62 -13.32 11.69
CA ASN A 137 13.21 -14.71 11.54
C ASN A 137 13.17 -15.09 10.06
N GLU A 138 12.62 -14.22 9.22
CA GLU A 138 12.57 -14.42 7.77
C GLU A 138 13.97 -14.49 7.13
N GLN A 139 14.91 -13.70 7.63
CA GLN A 139 16.31 -13.79 7.20
C GLN A 139 16.93 -15.15 7.49
N VAL A 140 16.55 -15.82 8.59
CA VAL A 140 17.01 -17.18 8.90
C VAL A 140 16.28 -18.20 8.01
N VAL A 141 14.96 -18.11 7.91
CA VAL A 141 14.13 -19.07 7.15
C VAL A 141 14.49 -19.06 5.66
N HIS A 142 14.72 -17.88 5.09
CA HIS A 142 15.01 -17.70 3.66
C HIS A 142 16.49 -17.49 3.38
N ALA A 143 17.37 -17.91 4.29
CA ALA A 143 18.81 -17.73 4.15
C ALA A 143 19.32 -18.29 2.81
N GLY A 144 20.02 -17.46 2.03
CA GLY A 144 20.55 -17.83 0.72
C GLY A 144 19.57 -17.64 -0.45
N GLU A 145 18.30 -17.31 -0.18
CA GLU A 145 17.35 -16.88 -1.21
C GLU A 145 17.58 -15.41 -1.60
N VAL A 146 16.88 -14.99 -2.66
CA VAL A 146 16.94 -13.64 -3.20
C VAL A 146 15.53 -13.17 -3.52
N ASN A 147 15.20 -11.93 -3.16
CA ASN A 147 13.97 -11.28 -3.59
C ASN A 147 14.07 -10.88 -5.07
N ALA A 148 13.05 -11.18 -5.86
CA ALA A 148 12.94 -10.76 -7.25
C ALA A 148 12.76 -9.23 -7.34
N ASP A 149 11.63 -8.73 -6.84
CA ASP A 149 11.24 -7.32 -6.93
C ASP A 149 11.63 -6.54 -5.67
N SER A 150 11.53 -7.16 -4.49
CA SER A 150 11.85 -6.54 -3.20
C SER A 150 10.87 -5.41 -2.78
N PHE A 151 9.59 -5.55 -3.12
CA PHE A 151 8.59 -4.50 -2.89
C PHE A 151 7.65 -4.85 -1.73
N HIS A 152 7.43 -3.87 -0.87
CA HIS A 152 6.41 -3.86 0.17
C HIS A 152 5.56 -2.59 0.02
N GLY A 153 4.23 -2.71 0.02
CA GLY A 153 3.38 -1.59 -0.37
C GLY A 153 1.91 -1.69 -0.02
N ALA A 154 1.13 -0.88 -0.73
CA ALA A 154 -0.32 -0.83 -0.62
C ALA A 154 -0.98 -1.11 -1.97
N ALA A 155 -2.17 -1.71 -1.93
CA ALA A 155 -2.95 -1.98 -3.13
C ALA A 155 -4.41 -1.51 -2.97
N LEU A 156 -5.04 -1.24 -4.12
CA LEU A 156 -6.47 -0.94 -4.21
C LEU A 156 -7.05 -1.80 -5.34
N LEU A 157 -8.05 -2.61 -5.06
CA LEU A 157 -8.70 -3.48 -6.04
C LEU A 157 -10.19 -3.15 -6.14
N SER A 158 -10.74 -3.26 -7.35
CA SER A 158 -12.17 -3.15 -7.60
C SER A 158 -12.52 -3.66 -8.99
N ALA A 159 -13.69 -4.29 -9.12
CA ALA A 159 -14.29 -4.55 -10.43
C ALA A 159 -14.71 -3.25 -11.14
N ALA A 160 -14.93 -2.15 -10.40
CA ALA A 160 -15.26 -0.85 -10.97
C ALA A 160 -14.02 -0.04 -11.37
N THR A 161 -14.19 0.80 -12.40
CA THR A 161 -13.11 1.67 -12.89
C THR A 161 -12.61 2.62 -11.79
N MET A 162 -11.30 2.56 -11.52
CA MET A 162 -10.60 3.45 -10.61
C MET A 162 -10.02 4.65 -11.36
N ALA A 163 -10.72 5.78 -11.30
CA ALA A 163 -10.33 7.01 -11.98
C ALA A 163 -9.33 7.83 -11.15
N THR A 164 -8.43 8.53 -11.84
CA THR A 164 -7.46 9.45 -11.24
C THR A 164 -6.65 8.85 -10.07
N PRO A 165 -5.89 7.76 -10.28
CA PRO A 165 -4.99 7.25 -9.26
C PRO A 165 -4.05 8.33 -8.74
N PHE A 166 -3.78 8.30 -7.44
CA PHE A 166 -2.83 9.19 -6.79
C PHE A 166 -2.11 8.51 -5.63
N LEU A 167 -0.89 8.97 -5.37
CA LEU A 167 -0.03 8.51 -4.29
C LEU A 167 0.43 9.71 -3.48
N ILE A 168 0.32 9.61 -2.16
CA ILE A 168 0.82 10.61 -1.21
C ILE A 168 1.83 9.92 -0.31
N ARG A 169 3.05 10.46 -0.26
CA ARG A 169 4.04 10.08 0.77
C ARG A 169 3.70 10.79 2.07
N LEU A 170 3.64 10.06 3.17
CA LEU A 170 3.22 10.56 4.46
C LEU A 170 4.42 10.86 5.36
N ASP A 171 5.44 10.02 5.30
CA ASP A 171 6.69 10.17 6.03
C ASP A 171 7.87 10.55 5.13
N ALA A 172 8.82 11.31 5.68
CA ALA A 172 10.08 11.71 5.07
C ALA A 172 11.35 11.38 5.89
N ARG A 173 11.22 10.67 7.02
CA ARG A 173 12.30 10.49 8.01
C ARG A 173 13.33 9.42 7.63
N GLY A 174 12.89 8.33 7.01
CA GLY A 174 13.79 7.21 6.67
C GLY A 174 14.19 6.36 7.88
N ASP A 175 13.35 6.30 8.92
CA ASP A 175 13.61 5.58 10.19
C ASP A 175 13.87 4.08 9.99
N TRP A 176 13.43 3.50 8.88
CA TRP A 176 13.65 2.09 8.52
C TRP A 176 14.95 1.84 7.74
N PHE A 177 15.68 2.89 7.36
CA PHE A 177 16.82 2.75 6.43
C PHE A 177 18.02 2.03 7.05
N ASP A 178 18.29 2.30 8.32
CA ASP A 178 19.46 1.78 9.02
C ASP A 178 19.30 0.31 9.44
N GLY A 179 18.09 -0.25 9.32
CA GLY A 179 17.75 -1.61 9.73
C GLY A 179 17.68 -1.81 11.23
N ALA A 180 17.69 -0.75 12.05
CA ALA A 180 17.59 -0.85 13.52
C ALA A 180 16.29 -1.53 13.97
N HIS A 181 15.23 -1.41 13.18
CA HIS A 181 13.95 -2.09 13.37
C HIS A 181 13.92 -3.56 12.89
N GLY A 182 15.08 -4.11 12.48
CA GLY A 182 15.22 -5.48 11.99
C GLY A 182 15.09 -5.63 10.48
N GLU A 183 14.65 -4.58 9.78
CA GLU A 183 14.40 -4.57 8.34
C GLU A 183 14.97 -3.28 7.74
N GLY A 184 15.99 -3.38 6.89
CA GLY A 184 16.57 -2.24 6.18
C GLY A 184 15.76 -1.90 4.93
N ARG A 185 15.22 -0.69 4.85
CA ARG A 185 14.27 -0.30 3.79
C ARG A 185 14.51 1.11 3.26
N VAL A 186 14.33 1.29 1.94
CA VAL A 186 14.22 2.61 1.32
C VAL A 186 12.76 2.92 1.03
N GLY A 187 12.23 3.99 1.62
CA GLY A 187 10.84 4.38 1.46
C GLY A 187 10.25 5.10 2.67
N GLY A 188 8.93 5.06 2.78
CA GLY A 188 8.17 5.67 3.85
C GLY A 188 6.68 5.47 3.63
N THR A 189 5.91 5.61 4.70
CA THR A 189 4.45 5.39 4.73
C THR A 189 3.72 6.13 3.62
N ILE A 190 2.66 5.51 3.09
CA ILE A 190 1.92 6.01 1.94
C ILE A 190 0.41 6.04 2.16
N ALA A 191 -0.23 6.93 1.40
CA ALA A 191 -1.65 6.84 1.09
C ALA A 191 -1.82 6.67 -0.43
N LEU A 192 -2.35 5.53 -0.85
CA LEU A 192 -2.68 5.21 -2.24
C LEU A 192 -4.19 5.34 -2.43
N GLY A 193 -4.63 6.07 -3.44
CA GLY A 193 -6.06 6.28 -3.66
C GLY A 193 -6.47 6.50 -5.10
N ALA A 194 -7.78 6.42 -5.31
CA ALA A 194 -8.45 6.70 -6.58
C ALA A 194 -9.90 7.10 -6.35
N LYS A 195 -10.55 7.58 -7.41
CA LYS A 195 -11.98 7.89 -7.43
C LYS A 195 -12.76 6.73 -8.06
N ILE A 196 -13.83 6.30 -7.41
CA ILE A 196 -14.75 5.30 -7.92
C ILE A 196 -16.15 5.92 -7.99
N ALA A 197 -16.87 5.67 -9.08
CA ALA A 197 -18.26 6.10 -9.22
C ALA A 197 -19.17 5.11 -8.49
N ILE A 198 -19.96 5.59 -7.53
CA ILE A 198 -20.89 4.81 -6.70
C ILE A 198 -22.23 5.52 -6.71
N SER A 199 -23.28 4.87 -7.24
CA SER A 199 -24.63 5.44 -7.34
C SER A 199 -24.65 6.88 -7.91
N GLY A 200 -23.89 7.11 -8.98
CA GLY A 200 -23.77 8.42 -9.64
C GLY A 200 -22.91 9.48 -8.90
N GLN A 201 -22.25 9.13 -7.80
CA GLN A 201 -21.33 10.00 -7.07
C GLN A 201 -19.87 9.52 -7.21
N HIS A 202 -18.92 10.44 -7.32
CA HIS A 202 -17.50 10.08 -7.26
C HIS A 202 -17.00 10.08 -5.81
N VAL A 203 -16.66 8.90 -5.33
CA VAL A 203 -16.11 8.66 -3.98
C VAL A 203 -14.60 8.45 -4.09
N THR A 204 -13.83 9.12 -3.23
CA THR A 204 -12.39 8.90 -3.12
C THR A 204 -12.11 7.79 -2.11
N MET A 205 -11.49 6.72 -2.58
CA MET A 205 -11.05 5.58 -1.77
C MET A 205 -9.55 5.70 -1.54
N VAL A 206 -9.11 5.47 -0.30
CA VAL A 206 -7.70 5.63 0.08
C VAL A 206 -7.29 4.49 1.01
N SER A 207 -6.33 3.67 0.56
CA SER A 207 -5.60 2.75 1.43
C SER A 207 -4.47 3.51 2.11
N VAL A 208 -4.38 3.41 3.44
CA VAL A 208 -3.35 4.09 4.25
C VAL A 208 -2.86 3.15 5.35
N HIS A 209 -1.54 3.13 5.51
CA HIS A 209 -0.86 2.50 6.63
C HIS A 209 0.03 3.55 7.30
N LEU A 210 -0.24 3.82 8.57
CA LEU A 210 0.46 4.85 9.35
C LEU A 210 1.63 4.23 10.10
N GLU A 211 2.62 5.04 10.45
CA GLU A 211 3.82 4.55 11.14
C GLU A 211 3.46 3.86 12.47
N SER A 212 3.98 2.64 12.62
CA SER A 212 3.74 1.76 13.76
C SER A 212 4.71 2.06 14.91
N HIS A 213 5.93 2.48 14.62
CA HIS A 213 7.01 2.75 15.57
C HIS A 213 7.14 4.24 15.93
N CYS A 214 6.02 4.95 16.06
CA CYS A 214 6.03 6.37 16.42
C CYS A 214 4.97 6.74 17.46
N ASP A 215 5.09 7.96 17.99
CA ASP A 215 4.08 8.54 18.88
C ASP A 215 2.77 8.89 18.14
N PRO A 216 1.66 9.14 18.86
CA PRO A 216 0.39 9.54 18.25
C PRO A 216 0.41 10.87 17.49
N ASP A 217 1.30 11.81 17.84
CA ASP A 217 1.37 13.13 17.22
C ASP A 217 1.93 13.01 15.79
N LEU A 218 2.94 12.15 15.60
CA LEU A 218 3.49 11.83 14.29
C LEU A 218 2.43 11.18 13.38
N ARG A 219 1.65 10.22 13.89
CA ARG A 219 0.49 9.70 13.13
C ARG A 219 -0.56 10.78 12.83
N GLY A 220 -0.73 11.74 13.74
CA GLY A 220 -1.57 12.92 13.51
C GLY A 220 -1.07 13.78 12.35
N GLN A 221 0.25 13.95 12.22
CA GLN A 221 0.88 14.67 11.12
C GLN A 221 0.72 13.93 9.79
N GLU A 222 0.89 12.61 9.76
CA GLU A 222 0.63 11.77 8.58
C GLU A 222 -0.83 11.88 8.11
N MET A 223 -1.79 11.80 9.04
CA MET A 223 -3.21 12.00 8.76
C MET A 223 -3.50 13.40 8.20
N ALA A 224 -2.86 14.43 8.76
CA ALA A 224 -2.98 15.80 8.25
C ALA A 224 -2.37 15.97 6.85
N ARG A 225 -1.24 15.31 6.57
CA ARG A 225 -0.58 15.29 5.27
C ARG A 225 -1.45 14.62 4.21
N MET A 226 -2.03 13.46 4.51
CA MET A 226 -3.00 12.77 3.65
C MET A 226 -4.17 13.70 3.32
N ALA A 227 -4.80 14.28 4.35
CA ALA A 227 -5.96 15.17 4.15
C ALA A 227 -5.61 16.41 3.32
N ARG A 228 -4.38 16.93 3.41
CA ARG A 228 -3.88 18.06 2.61
C ARG A 228 -3.63 17.65 1.16
N GLY A 229 -2.93 16.54 0.94
CA GLY A 229 -2.61 16.03 -0.40
C GLY A 229 -3.86 15.72 -1.21
N GLU A 230 -4.88 15.17 -0.57
CA GLU A 230 -6.18 14.95 -1.22
C GLU A 230 -6.78 16.27 -1.74
N ARG A 231 -6.72 17.35 -0.94
CA ARG A 231 -7.20 18.68 -1.36
C ARG A 231 -6.35 19.28 -2.48
N GLU A 232 -5.04 19.09 -2.47
CA GLU A 232 -4.12 19.54 -3.52
C GLU A 232 -4.39 18.82 -4.84
N GLY A 233 -4.59 17.49 -4.79
CA GLY A 233 -5.00 16.68 -5.93
C GLY A 233 -6.35 17.11 -6.52
N ARG A 234 -7.24 17.70 -5.71
CA ARG A 234 -8.48 18.35 -6.17
C ARG A 234 -8.25 19.73 -6.78
N LEU A 235 -7.41 20.58 -6.19
CA LEU A 235 -7.23 21.95 -6.67
C LEU A 235 -6.55 22.00 -8.05
N ASN A 236 -5.71 21.02 -8.35
CA ASN A 236 -5.11 20.86 -9.67
C ASN A 236 -6.07 20.29 -10.73
N ARG A 237 -7.35 20.05 -10.40
CA ARG A 237 -8.39 19.54 -11.31
C ARG A 237 -9.78 20.16 -11.02
N PRO A 238 -10.32 21.07 -11.85
CA PRO A 238 -11.57 21.76 -11.53
C PRO A 238 -12.75 20.78 -11.49
N GLY A 239 -13.43 20.68 -10.33
CA GLY A 239 -14.67 19.90 -10.21
C GLY A 239 -15.01 19.37 -8.81
N ARG A 240 -15.87 20.12 -8.11
CA ARG A 240 -16.65 19.79 -6.90
C ARG A 240 -15.90 19.54 -5.57
N ARG A 241 -16.49 20.11 -4.51
CA ARG A 241 -16.07 19.96 -3.11
C ARG A 241 -16.63 18.66 -2.52
N SER A 242 -15.86 17.96 -1.71
CA SER A 242 -16.34 16.88 -0.85
C SER A 242 -15.80 17.04 0.59
N ARG A 243 -16.54 16.54 1.59
CA ARG A 243 -16.17 16.56 3.01
C ARG A 243 -15.80 15.17 3.49
N TRP A 244 -14.83 15.08 4.38
CA TRP A 244 -14.44 13.86 5.06
C TRP A 244 -15.51 13.41 6.06
N ARG A 245 -15.85 12.12 6.06
CA ARG A 245 -16.48 11.41 7.18
C ARG A 245 -15.70 10.13 7.41
N ALA A 246 -15.42 9.79 8.67
CA ALA A 246 -14.84 8.48 8.98
C ALA A 246 -15.91 7.40 8.78
N GLY A 247 -15.63 6.41 7.92
CA GLY A 247 -16.44 5.19 7.84
C GLY A 247 -16.20 4.32 9.07
N ARG A 248 -17.23 3.64 9.59
CA ARG A 248 -17.05 2.57 10.58
C ARG A 248 -16.74 1.29 9.84
N PHE A 249 -15.51 0.82 9.92
CA PHE A 249 -15.11 -0.48 9.40
C PHE A 249 -15.44 -1.56 10.43
N ARG A 250 -16.08 -2.63 9.99
CA ARG A 250 -16.28 -3.81 10.83
C ARG A 250 -14.96 -4.57 10.86
N ARG A 251 -14.41 -4.77 12.06
CA ARG A 251 -13.19 -5.57 12.26
C ARG A 251 -13.49 -7.00 11.79
N LEU A 252 -12.76 -7.48 10.80
CA LEU A 252 -12.77 -8.91 10.48
C LEU A 252 -12.04 -9.64 11.62
N PRO A 253 -12.56 -10.77 12.12
CA PRO A 253 -11.85 -11.56 13.12
C PRO A 253 -10.52 -12.03 12.55
N LYS A 254 -9.42 -11.80 13.27
CA LYS A 254 -8.18 -12.56 13.05
C LYS A 254 -8.44 -13.96 13.60
N SER A 255 -8.88 -14.89 12.75
CA SER A 255 -8.84 -16.31 13.05
C SER A 255 -8.08 -17.00 11.94
N TRP A 256 -6.77 -17.10 12.12
CA TRP A 256 -5.92 -18.05 11.41
C TRP A 256 -5.19 -18.84 12.48
N GLU A 257 -5.52 -20.12 12.62
CA GLU A 257 -4.60 -21.11 13.19
C GLU A 257 -3.69 -21.53 12.04
N ASN A 258 -2.39 -21.25 12.16
CA ASN A 258 -1.40 -21.81 11.26
C ASN A 258 -1.43 -23.34 11.39
N ALA A 259 -1.21 -24.07 10.30
CA ALA A 259 -0.99 -25.52 10.34
C ALA A 259 0.18 -25.93 11.27
N ASP A 260 1.03 -24.96 11.65
CA ASP A 260 2.18 -25.10 12.53
C ASP A 260 2.00 -24.47 13.94
N GLY A 261 0.78 -24.07 14.34
CA GLY A 261 0.48 -23.72 15.73
C GLY A 261 1.09 -22.42 16.29
N HIS A 262 1.76 -21.60 15.48
CA HIS A 262 2.32 -20.32 15.94
C HIS A 262 1.36 -19.14 15.72
N SER A 263 0.90 -18.48 16.80
CA SER A 263 0.17 -17.21 16.71
C SER A 263 1.14 -16.02 16.80
N GLU A 264 1.32 -15.26 15.74
CA GLU A 264 1.97 -13.94 15.82
C GLU A 264 0.92 -12.87 16.13
N ALA A 265 0.88 -12.43 17.40
CA ALA A 265 0.00 -11.37 17.86
C ALA A 265 0.70 -10.02 17.74
N GLN A 266 0.70 -9.40 16.56
CA GLN A 266 0.90 -7.95 16.44
C GLN A 266 -0.45 -7.22 16.39
N ALA A 267 -0.66 -6.32 17.35
CA ALA A 267 -1.86 -5.51 17.50
C ALA A 267 -1.76 -4.23 16.65
N VAL A 268 -1.93 -4.34 15.34
CA VAL A 268 -2.10 -3.15 14.47
C VAL A 268 -3.51 -2.58 14.66
N ARG A 269 -3.62 -1.29 15.02
CA ARG A 269 -4.90 -0.57 15.04
C ARG A 269 -5.38 -0.34 13.61
N GLN A 270 -6.17 -1.27 13.08
CA GLN A 270 -6.80 -1.14 11.75
C GLN A 270 -7.76 0.06 11.71
N ARG A 271 -7.52 1.02 10.79
CA ARG A 271 -8.46 2.09 10.46
C ARG A 271 -8.53 2.22 8.94
N GLY A 272 -9.61 1.74 8.32
CA GLY A 272 -9.95 2.14 6.96
C GLY A 272 -10.62 3.52 6.95
N PHE A 273 -10.67 4.18 5.78
CA PHE A 273 -11.46 5.40 5.56
C PHE A 273 -12.25 5.28 4.26
N SER A 274 -13.52 5.72 4.27
CA SER A 274 -14.41 5.78 3.09
C SER A 274 -15.26 7.05 3.16
N LEU A 275 -15.60 7.65 2.01
CA LEU A 275 -16.19 8.98 1.90
C LEU A 275 -17.57 8.93 1.22
N ASP A 276 -18.62 9.46 1.86
CA ASP A 276 -19.94 9.66 1.24
C ASP A 276 -20.12 11.15 0.87
N THR A 277 -20.46 11.44 -0.39
CA THR A 277 -20.79 12.80 -0.86
C THR A 277 -22.29 13.05 -0.84
N ARG A 278 -22.86 13.25 0.35
CA ARG A 278 -24.20 13.88 0.44
C ARG A 278 -24.08 15.39 0.56
N ARG A 279 -24.90 16.07 -0.25
CA ARG A 279 -25.20 17.51 -0.12
C ARG A 279 -25.83 17.80 1.24
#